data_AF-A0A2D5EXH2-F1
#
_entry.id   AF-A0A2D5EXH2-F1
#
_cell.length_a   1.000
_cell.length_b   1.000
_cell.length_c   1.000
_cell.angle_alpha   90.00
_cell.angle_beta   90.00
_cell.angle_gamma   90.00
#
_symmetry.space_group_name_H-M   'P 1'
#
loop_
_entity.id
_entity.type
_entity.pdbx_description
1 polymer ?
#
loop_
_entity_poly.entity_id
_entity_poly.type
_entity_poly.pdbx_seq_one_letter_code
_entity_poly.pdbx_strand_id
1 'polypeptide(L)'
;MPRALRTGDDPFVRFGTISSFALCVSLAFGCGDDDGTTDPDAAVGDDAGTTDDAGPMACMPVPAAERPEAPAGCMAAADDYAPCEDDAWPECVSDGNEYVRIQDSISTIARVRGFEEIAELLFDPTSDPSSDDFLMARGIYQEEEGLDSRVVRRYDPHFEVPEGTDCTLEGSPEMFPDYCVGPSTLQPILLDAFMRGIDEEAPARIQAARIEGALLWFLYASTYKEAFSCTTTAKDCDSAYAYYAGGEEARGGIGLARYVREVAPYAHDRAWDGIFAVRCWRDLDDADTATMLDLRDRARAQHDRAVLTGVARIVAERLREVGRTSGDEQLYHWAFVQVLGQALDRGYTERDGDGAAALRDALSNEDPSGVDPGALADAIDATFDCA
;
A
#
# COMPACT_ATOMS: atom_id res chain seq x y z
N MET A 1 13.17 -39.56 -56.74
CA MET A 1 14.48 -39.72 -57.41
C MET A 1 15.59 -39.29 -56.44
N PRO A 2 16.76 -39.93 -56.48
CA PRO A 2 17.64 -40.15 -55.32
C PRO A 2 18.92 -39.31 -55.36
N ARG A 3 19.60 -39.12 -54.21
CA ARG A 3 20.93 -39.70 -53.88
C ARG A 3 21.51 -39.06 -52.62
N ALA A 4 21.88 -39.94 -51.68
CA ALA A 4 22.78 -39.68 -50.56
C ALA A 4 24.23 -39.51 -51.03
N LEU A 5 25.09 -38.92 -50.18
CA LEU A 5 26.41 -39.44 -49.84
C LEU A 5 26.93 -38.82 -48.52
N ARG A 6 27.30 -39.71 -47.59
CA ARG A 6 28.09 -39.50 -46.37
C ARG A 6 29.59 -39.47 -46.70
N THR A 7 30.38 -38.84 -45.83
CA THR A 7 31.70 -39.27 -45.28
C THR A 7 32.07 -38.25 -44.18
N GLY A 8 32.24 -38.60 -42.90
CA GLY A 8 33.42 -39.27 -42.28
C GLY A 8 34.48 -38.19 -41.93
N ASP A 9 35.18 -38.11 -40.80
CA ASP A 9 35.36 -38.90 -39.58
C ASP A 9 36.06 -37.96 -38.56
N ASP A 10 35.79 -38.13 -37.25
CA ASP A 10 36.61 -37.59 -36.13
C ASP A 10 37.99 -38.28 -36.08
N PRO A 11 39.05 -37.69 -35.45
CA PRO A 11 39.30 -38.03 -34.03
C PRO A 11 40.08 -37.02 -33.15
N PHE A 12 39.71 -37.05 -31.86
CA PHE A 12 40.56 -37.06 -30.64
C PHE A 12 41.31 -35.80 -30.12
N VAL A 13 40.81 -35.36 -28.94
CA VAL A 13 41.49 -35.19 -27.63
C VAL A 13 42.46 -34.02 -27.41
N ARG A 14 42.10 -33.15 -26.44
CA ARG A 14 42.93 -32.94 -25.23
C ARG A 14 42.15 -32.33 -24.06
N PHE A 15 42.32 -32.98 -22.92
CA PHE A 15 41.94 -32.57 -21.57
C PHE A 15 42.57 -31.21 -21.20
N GLY A 16 41.77 -30.34 -20.59
CA GLY A 16 42.20 -29.14 -19.89
C GLY A 16 41.45 -29.03 -18.56
N THR A 17 42.14 -29.37 -17.49
CA THR A 17 41.87 -29.11 -16.07
C THR A 17 41.08 -27.82 -15.80
N ILE A 18 39.89 -27.94 -15.21
CA ILE A 18 39.21 -26.81 -14.55
C ILE A 18 39.67 -26.83 -13.09
N SER A 19 40.53 -25.88 -12.74
CA SER A 19 40.89 -25.56 -11.36
C SER A 19 39.65 -25.12 -10.59
N SER A 20 39.38 -25.83 -9.48
CA SER A 20 38.57 -25.32 -8.38
C SER A 20 39.18 -24.02 -7.86
N PHE A 21 38.51 -22.89 -8.11
CA PHE A 21 38.66 -21.69 -7.31
C PHE A 21 37.45 -21.63 -6.38
N ALA A 22 37.67 -22.04 -5.13
CA ALA A 22 36.78 -21.72 -4.03
C ALA A 22 36.86 -20.21 -3.79
N LEU A 23 35.88 -19.48 -4.29
CA LEU A 23 35.65 -18.08 -3.91
C LEU A 23 34.61 -18.12 -2.79
N CYS A 24 35.05 -17.90 -1.55
CA CYS A 24 34.16 -17.53 -0.46
C CYS A 24 33.53 -16.19 -0.82
N VAL A 25 32.28 -16.21 -1.28
CA VAL A 25 31.44 -15.01 -1.35
C VAL A 25 30.68 -14.95 -0.03
N SER A 26 31.12 -14.06 0.86
CA SER A 26 30.31 -13.59 1.97
C SER A 26 29.22 -12.68 1.38
N LEU A 27 28.02 -13.22 1.14
CA LEU A 27 26.85 -12.41 0.81
C LEU A 27 26.33 -11.79 2.11
N ALA A 28 26.68 -10.52 2.31
CA ALA A 28 25.91 -9.60 3.14
C ALA A 28 25.61 -8.39 2.23
N PHE A 29 24.51 -8.46 1.49
CA PHE A 29 23.90 -7.30 0.85
C PHE A 29 22.61 -7.01 1.60
N GLY A 30 22.72 -6.21 2.66
CA GLY A 30 21.64 -5.32 3.05
C GLY A 30 21.80 -4.07 2.18
N CYS A 31 20.86 -3.82 1.29
CA CYS A 31 20.75 -2.52 0.64
C CYS A 31 20.21 -1.54 1.68
N GLY A 32 21.13 -0.88 2.40
CA GLY A 32 20.81 0.26 3.23
C GLY A 32 20.50 1.47 2.35
N ASP A 33 19.27 1.96 2.44
CA ASP A 33 18.88 3.28 1.95
C ASP A 33 19.56 4.35 2.83
N ASP A 34 20.76 4.78 2.41
CA ASP A 34 21.46 5.93 2.98
C ASP A 34 20.89 7.20 2.34
N ASP A 35 19.83 7.73 2.97
CA ASP A 35 19.26 9.03 2.61
C ASP A 35 20.25 10.12 3.06
N GLY A 36 21.09 10.55 2.13
CA GLY A 36 22.01 11.66 2.30
C GLY A 36 21.27 12.92 2.75
N THR A 37 21.59 13.37 3.95
CA THR A 37 21.10 14.62 4.54
C THR A 37 21.59 15.82 3.74
N THR A 38 20.73 16.43 2.94
CA THR A 38 20.66 17.89 2.74
C THR A 38 19.42 18.22 1.92
N ASP A 39 18.36 18.70 2.57
CA ASP A 39 17.37 19.55 1.93
C ASP A 39 17.15 20.79 2.80
N PRO A 40 17.37 22.02 2.28
CA PRO A 40 17.11 23.24 3.01
C PRO A 40 15.71 23.73 2.67
N ASP A 41 14.73 23.46 3.54
CA ASP A 41 13.63 24.37 3.90
C ASP A 41 12.55 23.62 4.71
N ALA A 42 12.80 23.49 6.02
CA ALA A 42 11.76 23.25 7.01
C ALA A 42 11.90 24.29 8.11
N ALA A 43 11.37 25.50 7.86
CA ALA A 43 11.19 26.49 8.90
C ALA A 43 9.89 26.15 9.67
N VAL A 44 10.00 25.31 10.69
CA VAL A 44 9.03 25.22 11.79
C VAL A 44 9.81 25.29 13.10
N GLY A 45 9.31 26.13 14.01
CA GLY A 45 10.07 26.74 15.10
C GLY A 45 10.82 25.79 16.03
N ASP A 46 12.05 26.19 16.35
CA ASP A 46 12.79 25.74 17.52
C ASP A 46 11.95 25.95 18.78
N ASP A 47 11.64 24.86 19.48
CA ASP A 47 11.61 24.90 20.93
C ASP A 47 12.34 23.66 21.48
N ALA A 48 13.56 23.91 21.92
CA ALA A 48 14.39 22.95 22.62
C ALA A 48 13.84 22.74 24.03
N GLY A 49 13.32 21.55 24.32
CA GLY A 49 12.74 21.19 25.62
C GLY A 49 13.18 19.81 26.09
N THR A 50 14.31 19.78 26.82
CA THR A 50 14.61 18.91 27.97
C THR A 50 14.32 17.40 27.90
N THR A 51 15.41 16.61 27.95
CA THR A 51 15.44 15.25 28.48
C THR A 51 15.05 15.27 29.97
N ASP A 52 13.77 15.11 30.26
CA ASP A 52 13.29 14.79 31.60
C ASP A 52 12.74 13.36 31.59
N ASP A 53 13.07 12.62 32.65
CA ASP A 53 12.50 11.32 33.02
C ASP A 53 10.96 11.42 33.08
N ALA A 54 10.30 11.33 31.92
CA ALA A 54 8.87 11.15 31.84
C ALA A 54 8.58 9.72 32.31
N GLY A 55 8.07 9.59 33.54
CA GLY A 55 7.35 8.39 33.94
C GLY A 55 6.29 8.05 32.89
N PRO A 56 5.83 6.78 32.83
CA PRO A 56 4.97 6.30 31.75
C PRO A 56 3.85 7.30 31.51
N MET A 57 3.78 7.84 30.28
CA MET A 57 2.68 8.73 29.91
C MET A 57 1.39 8.00 30.27
N ALA A 58 0.58 8.63 31.11
CA ALA A 58 -0.70 8.06 31.49
C ALA A 58 -1.50 7.88 30.21
N CYS A 59 -1.75 6.63 29.85
CA CYS A 59 -2.62 6.27 28.74
C CYS A 59 -3.90 7.12 28.83
N MET A 60 -4.21 7.84 27.76
CA MET A 60 -5.46 8.56 27.62
C MET A 60 -6.38 7.75 26.72
N PRO A 61 -7.27 6.90 27.30
CA PRO A 61 -8.17 6.10 26.50
C PRO A 61 -9.09 7.01 25.69
N VAL A 62 -9.26 6.69 24.41
CA VAL A 62 -10.36 7.27 23.62
C VAL A 62 -11.66 6.89 24.33
N PRO A 63 -12.52 7.86 24.70
CA PRO A 63 -13.79 7.54 25.34
C PRO A 63 -14.58 6.55 24.50
N ALA A 64 -15.19 5.53 25.13
CA ALA A 64 -15.94 4.50 24.40
C ALA A 64 -17.08 5.08 23.54
N ALA A 65 -17.61 6.26 23.88
CA ALA A 65 -18.61 6.97 23.10
C ALA A 65 -18.06 7.65 21.82
N GLU A 66 -16.75 7.78 21.71
CA GLU A 66 -16.04 8.36 20.57
C GLU A 66 -15.46 7.27 19.65
N ARG A 67 -15.37 6.02 20.11
CA ARG A 67 -14.99 4.89 19.26
C ARG A 67 -16.15 4.49 18.34
N PRO A 68 -15.89 4.28 17.04
CA PRO A 68 -16.90 3.75 16.14
C PRO A 68 -17.44 2.39 16.59
N GLU A 69 -18.74 2.17 16.43
CA GLU A 69 -19.35 0.88 16.73
C GLU A 69 -18.81 -0.19 15.76
N ALA A 70 -18.39 -1.33 16.32
CA ALA A 70 -18.01 -2.48 15.51
C ALA A 70 -19.22 -3.01 14.72
N PRO A 71 -19.04 -3.45 13.47
CA PRO A 71 -20.09 -4.17 12.74
C PRO A 71 -20.58 -5.39 13.55
N ALA A 72 -21.85 -5.72 13.41
CA ALA A 72 -22.47 -6.79 14.22
C ALA A 72 -21.75 -8.13 14.02
N GLY A 73 -21.22 -8.70 15.10
CA GLY A 73 -20.47 -9.96 15.07
C GLY A 73 -18.97 -9.80 14.91
N CYS A 74 -18.48 -8.57 14.68
CA CYS A 74 -17.05 -8.28 14.63
C CYS A 74 -16.47 -8.03 16.01
N MET A 75 -15.36 -8.72 16.27
CA MET A 75 -14.56 -8.56 17.46
C MET A 75 -13.09 -8.56 17.03
N ALA A 76 -12.29 -7.69 17.65
CA ALA A 76 -10.84 -7.77 17.55
C ALA A 76 -10.36 -9.18 17.94
N ALA A 77 -9.25 -9.62 17.36
CA ALA A 77 -8.66 -10.90 17.75
C ALA A 77 -8.20 -10.81 19.21
N ALA A 78 -8.22 -11.94 19.92
CA ALA A 78 -7.90 -11.97 21.34
C ALA A 78 -6.45 -11.58 21.66
N ASP A 79 -5.57 -11.61 20.66
CA ASP A 79 -4.16 -11.26 20.73
C ASP A 79 -3.83 -9.95 19.96
N ASP A 80 -4.84 -9.25 19.44
CA ASP A 80 -4.64 -7.92 18.88
C ASP A 80 -4.19 -6.94 19.96
N TYR A 81 -3.32 -6.01 19.58
CA TYR A 81 -2.95 -4.87 20.41
C TYR A 81 -4.16 -3.96 20.57
N ALA A 82 -4.45 -3.58 21.81
CA ALA A 82 -5.53 -2.70 22.18
C ALA A 82 -4.96 -1.62 23.12
N PRO A 83 -4.51 -0.47 22.58
CA PRO A 83 -3.91 0.56 23.40
C PRO A 83 -4.91 0.98 24.47
N CYS A 84 -4.39 1.20 25.68
CA CYS A 84 -5.19 1.61 26.83
C CYS A 84 -6.17 0.57 27.39
N GLU A 85 -6.05 -0.70 26.98
CA GLU A 85 -6.85 -1.81 27.51
C GLU A 85 -5.96 -2.87 28.18
N ASP A 86 -6.57 -3.76 28.98
CA ASP A 86 -5.89 -4.94 29.47
C ASP A 86 -5.75 -5.96 28.32
N ASP A 87 -4.63 -5.91 27.60
CA ASP A 87 -4.30 -6.86 26.54
C ASP A 87 -3.13 -7.79 26.92
N ALA A 88 -2.67 -8.60 25.96
CA ALA A 88 -1.57 -9.55 26.16
C ALA A 88 -0.18 -8.99 25.81
N TRP A 89 -0.09 -7.70 25.46
CA TRP A 89 1.15 -7.07 25.02
C TRP A 89 1.96 -6.55 26.20
N PRO A 90 3.31 -6.68 26.18
CA PRO A 90 4.16 -5.99 27.13
C PRO A 90 4.05 -4.47 26.97
N GLU A 91 4.25 -3.74 28.08
CA GLU A 91 4.27 -2.26 28.05
C GLU A 91 5.30 -1.73 27.04
N CYS A 92 4.91 -0.74 26.24
CA CYS A 92 5.72 -0.17 25.17
C CYS A 92 5.37 1.29 24.89
N VAL A 93 6.15 1.94 24.03
CA VAL A 93 5.98 3.36 23.70
C VAL A 93 4.59 3.75 23.16
N SER A 94 3.83 2.81 22.59
CA SER A 94 2.52 3.09 21.99
C SER A 94 1.34 3.07 22.98
N ASP A 95 1.56 2.67 24.23
CA ASP A 95 0.50 2.59 25.25
C ASP A 95 -0.10 3.96 25.60
N GLY A 96 0.64 5.04 25.31
CA GLY A 96 0.16 6.41 25.42
C GLY A 96 -0.97 6.77 24.43
N ASN A 97 -1.30 5.89 23.47
CA ASN A 97 -2.25 6.14 22.38
C ASN A 97 -1.85 7.35 21.51
N GLU A 98 -0.54 7.54 21.35
CA GLU A 98 0.10 8.55 20.51
C GLU A 98 1.21 7.89 19.68
N TYR A 99 1.39 8.32 18.44
CA TYR A 99 2.44 7.76 17.58
C TYR A 99 3.78 8.40 17.91
N VAL A 100 4.71 7.61 18.45
CA VAL A 100 6.07 8.06 18.73
C VAL A 100 6.99 7.65 17.58
N ARG A 101 7.49 8.65 16.85
CA ARG A 101 8.37 8.47 15.69
C ARG A 101 9.71 7.86 16.08
N ILE A 102 10.33 7.15 15.15
CA ILE A 102 11.71 6.66 15.27
C ILE A 102 12.69 7.71 14.74
N GLN A 103 12.31 8.42 13.68
CA GLN A 103 13.08 9.52 13.09
C GLN A 103 12.37 10.87 13.28
N ASP A 104 13.18 11.94 13.37
CA ASP A 104 12.65 13.30 13.49
C ASP A 104 11.83 13.71 12.25
N SER A 105 12.25 13.25 11.07
CA SER A 105 11.60 13.53 9.79
C SER A 105 11.18 12.25 9.07
N ILE A 106 10.02 12.32 8.39
CA ILE A 106 9.43 11.21 7.65
C ILE A 106 9.11 11.70 6.24
N SER A 107 9.99 11.45 5.27
CA SER A 107 9.83 11.93 3.87
C SER A 107 8.53 11.44 3.21
N THR A 108 8.02 10.29 3.65
CA THR A 108 6.76 9.70 3.18
C THR A 108 5.55 10.61 3.41
N ILE A 109 5.56 11.50 4.42
CA ILE A 109 4.49 12.48 4.65
C ILE A 109 4.32 13.39 3.43
N ALA A 110 5.43 13.84 2.82
CA ALA A 110 5.38 14.68 1.62
C ALA A 110 4.73 13.97 0.43
N ARG A 111 4.95 12.65 0.28
CA ARG A 111 4.32 11.85 -0.78
C ARG A 111 2.79 11.77 -0.62
N VAL A 112 2.31 11.62 0.61
CA VAL A 112 0.85 11.61 0.87
C VAL A 112 0.24 13.00 0.69
N ARG A 113 0.99 14.07 0.98
CA ARG A 113 0.57 15.44 0.61
C ARG A 113 0.50 15.63 -0.90
N GLY A 114 1.48 15.14 -1.66
CA GLY A 114 1.43 15.16 -3.12
C GLY A 114 0.21 14.40 -3.68
N PHE A 115 -0.22 13.32 -3.03
CA PHE A 115 -1.50 12.67 -3.38
C PHE A 115 -2.70 13.60 -3.16
N GLU A 116 -2.78 14.32 -2.05
CA GLU A 116 -3.88 15.27 -1.79
C GLU A 116 -3.85 16.46 -2.76
N GLU A 117 -2.67 16.97 -3.13
CA GLU A 117 -2.54 18.03 -4.13
C GLU A 117 -3.00 17.57 -5.53
N ILE A 118 -2.69 16.33 -5.91
CA ILE A 118 -3.25 15.72 -7.13
C ILE A 118 -4.77 15.58 -7.02
N ALA A 119 -5.28 15.22 -5.83
CA ALA A 119 -6.71 15.05 -5.60
C ALA A 119 -7.48 16.37 -5.79
N GLU A 120 -6.94 17.49 -5.32
CA GLU A 120 -7.53 18.82 -5.51
C GLU A 120 -7.66 19.21 -6.99
N LEU A 121 -6.77 18.71 -7.85
CA LEU A 121 -6.76 18.97 -9.28
C LEU A 121 -7.68 18.02 -10.06
N LEU A 122 -7.70 16.73 -9.70
CA LEU A 122 -8.24 15.68 -10.55
C LEU A 122 -9.47 14.97 -10.01
N PHE A 123 -9.62 14.81 -8.68
CA PHE A 123 -10.52 13.80 -8.11
C PHE A 123 -11.90 14.36 -7.75
N ASP A 124 -12.60 14.86 -8.77
CA ASP A 124 -14.01 15.22 -8.68
C ASP A 124 -14.82 14.39 -9.68
N PRO A 125 -15.73 13.49 -9.22
CA PRO A 125 -16.53 12.67 -10.13
C PRO A 125 -17.54 13.49 -10.95
N THR A 126 -17.79 14.74 -10.55
CA THR A 126 -18.83 15.59 -11.14
C THR A 126 -18.30 16.61 -12.16
N SER A 127 -16.98 16.81 -12.25
CA SER A 127 -16.35 17.73 -13.21
C SER A 127 -15.25 17.06 -14.03
N ASP A 128 -14.96 17.62 -15.21
CA ASP A 128 -13.85 17.16 -16.05
C ASP A 128 -12.64 18.07 -15.82
N PRO A 129 -11.50 17.54 -15.34
CA PRO A 129 -10.27 18.29 -15.26
C PRO A 129 -9.77 18.68 -16.66
N SER A 130 -9.08 19.83 -16.74
CA SER A 130 -8.47 20.30 -17.98
C SER A 130 -7.13 19.61 -18.25
N SER A 131 -6.63 19.70 -19.50
CA SER A 131 -5.27 19.24 -19.85
C SER A 131 -4.19 19.86 -18.95
N ASP A 132 -4.34 21.14 -18.59
CA ASP A 132 -3.43 21.84 -17.68
C ASP A 132 -3.47 21.23 -16.26
N ASP A 133 -4.64 20.81 -15.77
CA ASP A 133 -4.76 20.14 -14.47
C ASP A 133 -4.01 18.79 -14.48
N PHE A 134 -4.11 18.01 -15.56
CA PHE A 134 -3.33 16.77 -15.71
C PHE A 134 -1.82 17.03 -15.84
N LEU A 135 -1.40 18.10 -16.52
CA LEU A 135 0.01 18.49 -16.59
C LEU A 135 0.57 18.86 -15.21
N MET A 136 -0.19 19.63 -14.42
CA MET A 136 0.20 20.00 -13.06
C MET A 136 0.24 18.78 -12.13
N ALA A 137 -0.79 17.95 -12.16
CA ALA A 137 -0.87 16.72 -11.36
C ALA A 137 0.26 15.73 -11.70
N ARG A 138 0.60 15.59 -12.99
CA ARG A 138 1.76 14.81 -13.41
C ARG A 138 3.07 15.40 -12.88
N GLY A 139 3.20 16.73 -12.87
CA GLY A 139 4.33 17.42 -12.27
C GLY A 139 4.55 17.02 -10.81
N ILE A 140 3.48 17.07 -10.00
CA ILE A 140 3.48 16.65 -8.59
C ILE A 140 3.83 15.15 -8.45
N TYR A 141 3.22 14.30 -9.28
CA TYR A 141 3.50 12.86 -9.29
C TYR A 141 4.99 12.55 -9.54
N GLN A 142 5.63 13.32 -10.42
CA GLN A 142 7.02 13.13 -10.86
C GLN A 142 8.05 13.99 -10.12
N GLU A 143 7.68 14.62 -9.00
CA GLU A 143 8.65 15.31 -8.15
C GLU A 143 9.80 14.39 -7.74
N GLU A 144 10.99 14.98 -7.56
CA GLU A 144 12.16 14.24 -7.11
C GLU A 144 11.87 13.57 -5.76
N GLU A 145 12.15 12.26 -5.66
CA GLU A 145 11.77 11.43 -4.50
C GLU A 145 10.26 11.40 -4.16
N GLY A 146 9.40 11.88 -5.07
CA GLY A 146 7.94 11.90 -4.97
C GLY A 146 7.28 10.53 -5.17
N LEU A 147 6.01 10.54 -5.61
CA LEU A 147 5.21 9.33 -5.78
C LEU A 147 5.79 8.39 -6.84
N ASP A 148 6.16 8.90 -8.01
CA ASP A 148 6.70 8.10 -9.13
C ASP A 148 7.94 7.30 -8.70
N SER A 149 8.88 7.94 -7.99
CA SER A 149 10.12 7.33 -7.50
C SER A 149 9.92 6.06 -6.66
N ARG A 150 8.73 5.91 -6.07
CA ARG A 150 8.35 4.75 -5.26
C ARG A 150 7.46 3.81 -6.05
N VAL A 151 6.53 4.31 -6.85
CA VAL A 151 5.68 3.50 -7.73
C VAL A 151 6.52 2.62 -8.66
N VAL A 152 7.55 3.17 -9.32
CA VAL A 152 8.37 2.43 -10.31
C VAL A 152 9.13 1.22 -9.75
N ARG A 153 9.21 1.09 -8.42
CA ARG A 153 9.92 0.01 -7.72
C ARG A 153 9.08 -0.64 -6.64
N ARG A 154 7.79 -0.29 -6.52
CA ARG A 154 6.93 -0.79 -5.46
C ARG A 154 6.66 -2.28 -5.70
N TYR A 155 6.90 -3.07 -4.67
CA TYR A 155 6.49 -4.45 -4.60
C TYR A 155 5.48 -4.66 -3.45
N ASP A 156 4.70 -5.73 -3.57
CA ASP A 156 3.72 -6.16 -2.59
C ASP A 156 4.19 -7.46 -1.91
N PRO A 157 4.66 -7.40 -0.65
CA PRO A 157 5.16 -8.57 0.07
C PRO A 157 4.09 -9.57 0.49
N HIS A 158 2.81 -9.35 0.16
CA HIS A 158 1.81 -10.40 0.29
C HIS A 158 2.05 -11.58 -0.66
N PHE A 159 2.79 -11.37 -1.75
CA PHE A 159 3.14 -12.41 -2.71
C PHE A 159 4.55 -12.93 -2.44
N GLU A 160 4.67 -14.25 -2.28
CA GLU A 160 5.98 -14.89 -2.13
C GLU A 160 6.70 -15.02 -3.48
N VAL A 161 7.95 -14.58 -3.53
CA VAL A 161 8.84 -14.70 -4.70
C VAL A 161 10.22 -15.22 -4.28
N PRO A 162 11.05 -15.71 -5.23
CA PRO A 162 12.42 -16.11 -4.92
C PRO A 162 13.22 -14.97 -4.26
N GLU A 163 14.08 -15.33 -3.30
CA GLU A 163 14.96 -14.38 -2.63
C GLU A 163 15.85 -13.63 -3.65
N GLY A 164 16.00 -12.32 -3.45
CA GLY A 164 16.75 -11.45 -4.35
C GLY A 164 15.98 -10.95 -5.57
N THR A 165 14.67 -11.23 -5.65
CA THR A 165 13.81 -10.60 -6.67
C THR A 165 13.75 -9.09 -6.43
N ASP A 166 14.18 -8.33 -7.45
CA ASP A 166 14.19 -6.88 -7.46
C ASP A 166 13.34 -6.39 -8.64
N CYS A 167 12.30 -5.62 -8.33
CA CYS A 167 11.33 -5.11 -9.30
C CYS A 167 11.88 -4.00 -10.20
N THR A 168 13.09 -3.51 -9.93
CA THR A 168 13.80 -2.57 -10.81
C THR A 168 14.58 -3.26 -11.93
N LEU A 169 14.78 -4.58 -11.83
CA LEU A 169 15.51 -5.35 -12.83
C LEU A 169 14.61 -5.73 -14.00
N GLU A 170 15.16 -5.61 -15.22
CA GLU A 170 14.49 -6.00 -16.46
C GLU A 170 14.02 -7.46 -16.39
N GLY A 171 12.75 -7.70 -16.71
CA GLY A 171 12.14 -9.04 -16.71
C GLY A 171 11.49 -9.44 -15.38
N SER A 172 11.84 -8.80 -14.25
CA SER A 172 11.20 -9.10 -12.96
C SER A 172 9.72 -8.74 -12.94
N PRO A 173 9.30 -7.52 -13.38
CA PRO A 173 7.89 -7.16 -13.39
C PRO A 173 7.03 -8.06 -14.28
N GLU A 174 7.57 -8.55 -15.39
CA GLU A 174 6.87 -9.47 -16.29
C GLU A 174 6.78 -10.89 -15.74
N MET A 175 7.79 -11.33 -14.98
CA MET A 175 7.82 -12.67 -14.39
C MET A 175 6.99 -12.77 -13.11
N PHE A 176 6.92 -11.68 -12.33
CA PHE A 176 6.25 -11.62 -11.04
C PHE A 176 5.33 -10.38 -10.95
N PRO A 177 4.30 -10.28 -11.80
CA PRO A 177 3.51 -9.06 -11.92
C PRO A 177 2.77 -8.69 -10.61
N ASP A 178 2.24 -9.68 -9.88
CA ASP A 178 1.52 -9.43 -8.63
C ASP A 178 2.46 -8.93 -7.52
N TYR A 179 3.67 -9.49 -7.43
CA TYR A 179 4.69 -9.03 -6.49
C TYR A 179 5.23 -7.66 -6.90
N CYS A 180 5.58 -7.45 -8.17
CA CYS A 180 6.11 -6.19 -8.69
C CYS A 180 5.00 -5.22 -9.13
N VAL A 181 3.94 -5.11 -8.34
CA VAL A 181 2.70 -4.38 -8.64
C VAL A 181 2.93 -2.95 -9.14
N GLY A 182 3.94 -2.28 -8.63
CA GLY A 182 4.32 -0.92 -9.02
C GLY A 182 4.66 -0.80 -10.51
N PRO A 183 5.80 -1.36 -10.96
CA PRO A 183 6.19 -1.31 -12.37
C PRO A 183 5.34 -2.17 -13.31
N SER A 184 4.74 -3.28 -12.85
CA SER A 184 3.95 -4.18 -13.72
C SER A 184 2.55 -3.65 -14.04
N THR A 185 1.91 -2.97 -13.08
CA THR A 185 0.49 -2.64 -13.12
C THR A 185 0.23 -1.16 -12.90
N LEU A 186 0.72 -0.60 -11.78
CA LEU A 186 0.36 0.76 -11.37
C LEU A 186 0.98 1.82 -12.28
N GLN A 187 2.29 1.71 -12.57
CA GLN A 187 2.97 2.69 -13.40
C GLN A 187 2.39 2.75 -14.82
N PRO A 188 2.14 1.62 -15.52
CA PRO A 188 1.47 1.66 -16.82
C PRO A 188 0.11 2.37 -16.78
N ILE A 189 -0.72 2.07 -15.77
CA ILE A 189 -2.04 2.71 -15.61
C ILE A 189 -1.89 4.23 -15.42
N LEU A 190 -0.99 4.65 -14.52
CA LEU A 190 -0.77 6.05 -14.19
C LEU A 190 -0.26 6.83 -15.40
N LEU A 191 0.77 6.34 -16.08
CA LEU A 191 1.36 7.03 -17.23
C LEU A 191 0.38 7.12 -18.41
N ASP A 192 -0.36 6.05 -18.71
CA ASP A 192 -1.39 6.05 -19.76
C ASP A 192 -2.52 7.02 -19.42
N ALA A 193 -3.04 7.00 -18.19
CA ALA A 193 -4.10 7.90 -17.75
C ALA A 193 -3.67 9.38 -17.76
N PHE A 194 -2.46 9.70 -17.28
CA PHE A 194 -1.93 11.06 -17.38
C PHE A 194 -1.81 11.50 -18.84
N MET A 195 -1.28 10.66 -19.72
CA MET A 195 -1.14 10.99 -21.14
C MET A 195 -2.49 11.24 -21.80
N ARG A 196 -3.48 10.37 -21.57
CA ARG A 196 -4.84 10.51 -22.11
C ARG A 196 -5.56 11.75 -21.59
N GLY A 197 -5.37 12.10 -20.32
CA GLY A 197 -5.90 13.33 -19.73
C GLY A 197 -5.29 14.59 -20.35
N ILE A 198 -3.95 14.58 -20.56
CA ILE A 198 -3.23 15.67 -21.23
C ILE A 198 -3.68 15.82 -22.69
N ASP A 199 -3.92 14.70 -23.39
CA ASP A 199 -4.39 14.68 -24.77
C ASP A 199 -5.90 15.01 -24.92
N GLU A 200 -6.56 15.43 -23.84
CA GLU A 200 -7.98 15.82 -23.79
C GLU A 200 -8.94 14.70 -24.24
N GLU A 201 -8.61 13.43 -23.94
CA GLU A 201 -9.53 12.33 -24.22
C GLU A 201 -10.76 12.40 -23.31
N ALA A 202 -11.93 12.63 -23.92
CA ALA A 202 -13.18 12.83 -23.18
C ALA A 202 -13.92 11.52 -22.86
N PRO A 203 -14.60 11.44 -21.69
CA PRO A 203 -14.57 12.41 -20.60
C PRO A 203 -13.28 12.28 -19.76
N ALA A 204 -12.60 13.41 -19.52
CA ALA A 204 -11.28 13.42 -18.91
C ALA A 204 -11.30 12.89 -17.47
N ARG A 205 -12.43 13.03 -16.77
CA ARG A 205 -12.63 12.49 -15.41
C ARG A 205 -12.44 10.98 -15.31
N ILE A 206 -12.63 10.21 -16.38
CA ILE A 206 -12.34 8.76 -16.37
C ILE A 206 -10.84 8.50 -16.15
N GLN A 207 -9.97 9.34 -16.72
CA GLN A 207 -8.53 9.20 -16.50
C GLN A 207 -8.14 9.61 -15.08
N ALA A 208 -8.80 10.65 -14.54
CA ALA A 208 -8.64 11.02 -13.14
C ALA A 208 -9.03 9.88 -12.18
N ALA A 209 -10.15 9.19 -12.44
CA ALA A 209 -10.58 8.02 -11.66
C ALA A 209 -9.56 6.88 -11.67
N ARG A 210 -8.93 6.62 -12.83
CA ARG A 210 -7.87 5.60 -12.96
C ARG A 210 -6.64 5.97 -12.13
N ILE A 211 -6.25 7.24 -12.14
CA ILE A 211 -5.14 7.76 -11.32
C ILE A 211 -5.48 7.66 -9.83
N GLU A 212 -6.70 8.06 -9.43
CA GLU A 212 -7.17 7.96 -8.05
C GLU A 212 -7.10 6.51 -7.54
N GLY A 213 -7.69 5.58 -8.28
CA GLY A 213 -7.67 4.16 -7.92
C GLY A 213 -6.25 3.57 -7.86
N ALA A 214 -5.38 3.92 -8.81
CA ALA A 214 -4.01 3.42 -8.84
C ALA A 214 -3.15 3.98 -7.70
N LEU A 215 -3.30 5.26 -7.36
CA LEU A 215 -2.57 5.85 -6.24
C LEU A 215 -3.08 5.33 -4.89
N LEU A 216 -4.39 5.09 -4.72
CA LEU A 216 -4.90 4.43 -3.51
C LEU A 216 -4.38 3.00 -3.37
N TRP A 217 -4.28 2.25 -4.47
CA TRP A 217 -3.65 0.92 -4.45
C TRP A 217 -2.17 1.03 -4.08
N PHE A 218 -1.44 2.00 -4.63
CA PHE A 218 -0.07 2.27 -4.24
C PHE A 218 0.07 2.56 -2.73
N LEU A 219 -0.80 3.39 -2.15
CA LEU A 219 -0.78 3.69 -0.71
C LEU A 219 -1.08 2.45 0.14
N TYR A 220 -2.04 1.61 -0.29
CA TYR A 220 -2.33 0.33 0.36
C TYR A 220 -1.10 -0.59 0.38
N ALA A 221 -0.54 -0.89 -0.80
CA ALA A 221 0.63 -1.75 -0.93
C ALA A 221 1.85 -1.19 -0.18
N SER A 222 2.03 0.13 -0.20
CA SER A 222 3.12 0.81 0.50
C SER A 222 2.99 0.68 2.02
N THR A 223 1.79 0.84 2.57
CA THR A 223 1.54 0.69 4.01
C THR A 223 2.03 -0.67 4.52
N TYR A 224 1.65 -1.75 3.82
CA TYR A 224 2.09 -3.10 4.20
C TYR A 224 3.58 -3.34 3.92
N LYS A 225 4.09 -2.89 2.76
CA LYS A 225 5.52 -3.02 2.44
C LYS A 225 6.38 -2.39 3.53
N GLU A 226 6.13 -1.14 3.91
CA GLU A 226 6.98 -0.48 4.89
C GLU A 226 6.86 -1.14 6.29
N ALA A 227 5.66 -1.60 6.66
CA ALA A 227 5.49 -2.40 7.86
C ALA A 227 6.32 -3.71 7.77
N PHE A 228 6.41 -4.31 6.58
CA PHE A 228 7.21 -5.49 6.26
C PHE A 228 8.74 -5.24 6.32
N SER A 229 9.24 -4.16 5.72
CA SER A 229 10.68 -3.84 5.75
C SER A 229 11.14 -3.28 7.09
N CYS A 230 10.23 -2.84 7.96
CA CYS A 230 10.56 -2.44 9.32
C CYS A 230 11.27 -3.53 10.17
N THR A 231 11.24 -4.82 9.76
CA THR A 231 12.07 -5.86 10.40
C THR A 231 13.55 -5.53 10.36
N THR A 232 14.04 -5.05 9.22
CA THR A 232 15.47 -4.84 8.96
C THR A 232 15.83 -3.35 8.93
N THR A 233 14.84 -2.48 8.86
CA THR A 233 15.02 -1.04 8.68
C THR A 233 14.01 -0.29 9.54
N ALA A 234 14.41 0.09 10.76
CA ALA A 234 13.50 0.63 11.78
C ALA A 234 12.64 1.81 11.28
N LYS A 235 13.26 2.75 10.53
CA LYS A 235 12.58 3.94 9.98
C LYS A 235 11.39 3.61 9.07
N ASP A 236 11.30 2.39 8.54
CA ASP A 236 10.19 2.01 7.69
C ASP A 236 8.88 1.85 8.50
N CYS A 237 8.94 1.66 9.83
CA CYS A 237 7.76 1.75 10.67
C CYS A 237 7.11 3.15 10.60
N ASP A 238 7.94 4.21 10.59
CA ASP A 238 7.46 5.59 10.41
C ASP A 238 6.85 5.79 9.02
N SER A 239 7.45 5.17 8.00
CA SER A 239 6.89 5.23 6.64
C SER A 239 5.58 4.45 6.49
N ALA A 240 5.42 3.33 7.18
CA ALA A 240 4.16 2.58 7.21
C ALA A 240 3.02 3.42 7.80
N TYR A 241 3.29 4.06 8.94
CA TYR A 241 2.40 5.05 9.55
C TYR A 241 2.08 6.18 8.58
N ALA A 242 3.09 6.78 7.95
CA ALA A 242 2.90 7.92 7.06
C ALA A 242 2.13 7.56 5.79
N TYR A 243 2.36 6.39 5.16
CA TYR A 243 1.60 6.00 3.96
C TYR A 243 0.10 5.81 4.23
N TYR A 244 -0.27 5.34 5.43
CA TYR A 244 -1.66 5.22 5.81
C TYR A 244 -2.25 6.56 6.27
N ALA A 245 -1.70 7.15 7.33
CA ALA A 245 -2.27 8.29 8.04
C ALA A 245 -1.83 9.65 7.49
N GLY A 246 -0.81 9.70 6.64
CA GLY A 246 -0.24 10.96 6.14
C GLY A 246 0.55 11.75 7.18
N GLY A 247 0.96 11.12 8.29
CA GLY A 247 1.68 11.79 9.37
C GLY A 247 0.79 12.54 10.37
N GLU A 248 -0.53 12.39 10.24
CA GLU A 248 -1.53 12.99 11.14
C GLU A 248 -1.55 12.30 12.50
N GLU A 249 -1.71 13.06 13.57
CA GLU A 249 -1.83 12.56 14.94
C GLU A 249 -3.30 12.31 15.35
N ALA A 250 -3.52 11.85 16.59
CA ALA A 250 -4.84 11.76 17.22
C ALA A 250 -5.90 10.99 16.40
N ARG A 251 -5.49 9.90 15.76
CA ARG A 251 -6.36 9.09 14.89
C ARG A 251 -6.95 9.89 13.72
N GLY A 252 -6.19 10.87 13.24
CA GLY A 252 -6.45 11.64 12.03
C GLY A 252 -6.17 10.85 10.75
N GLY A 253 -6.10 11.56 9.63
CA GLY A 253 -5.78 10.93 8.36
C GLY A 253 -6.07 11.78 7.15
N ILE A 254 -5.08 11.88 6.26
CA ILE A 254 -5.20 12.27 4.85
C ILE A 254 -4.88 11.05 3.96
N GLY A 255 -4.96 11.18 2.64
CA GLY A 255 -4.67 10.08 1.73
C GLY A 255 -5.60 8.90 1.95
N LEU A 256 -5.03 7.69 1.98
CA LEU A 256 -5.80 6.45 2.19
C LEU A 256 -6.64 6.49 3.47
N ALA A 257 -6.08 6.97 4.59
CA ALA A 257 -6.81 7.03 5.85
C ALA A 257 -8.07 7.92 5.78
N ARG A 258 -8.07 9.00 4.98
CA ARG A 258 -9.26 9.84 4.77
C ARG A 258 -10.40 9.02 4.15
N TYR A 259 -10.11 8.28 3.08
CA TYR A 259 -11.11 7.44 2.42
C TYR A 259 -11.62 6.34 3.36
N VAL A 260 -10.73 5.64 4.06
CA VAL A 260 -11.12 4.57 4.99
C VAL A 260 -11.97 5.13 6.13
N ARG A 261 -11.61 6.27 6.71
CA ARG A 261 -12.38 6.90 7.79
C ARG A 261 -13.78 7.29 7.37
N GLU A 262 -13.95 7.73 6.11
CA GLU A 262 -15.26 8.14 5.58
C GLU A 262 -16.22 6.97 5.45
N VAL A 263 -15.76 5.84 4.90
CA VAL A 263 -16.64 4.70 4.57
C VAL A 263 -16.60 3.56 5.60
N ALA A 264 -15.55 3.49 6.41
CA ALA A 264 -15.31 2.44 7.38
C ALA A 264 -14.62 2.95 8.66
N PRO A 265 -15.27 3.83 9.46
CA PRO A 265 -14.68 4.41 10.66
C PRO A 265 -14.11 3.37 11.64
N TYR A 266 -14.78 2.22 11.80
CA TYR A 266 -14.28 1.14 12.65
C TYR A 266 -12.98 0.54 12.12
N ALA A 267 -12.90 0.23 10.82
CA ALA A 267 -11.67 -0.26 10.20
C ALA A 267 -10.53 0.78 10.29
N HIS A 268 -10.87 2.07 10.21
CA HIS A 268 -9.91 3.14 10.42
C HIS A 268 -9.32 3.13 11.83
N ASP A 269 -10.15 2.98 12.85
CA ASP A 269 -9.72 2.87 14.25
C ASP A 269 -8.83 1.64 14.48
N ARG A 270 -9.21 0.50 13.89
CA ARG A 270 -8.43 -0.75 13.95
C ARG A 270 -7.10 -0.65 13.20
N ALA A 271 -7.03 0.09 12.11
CA ALA A 271 -5.78 0.34 11.40
C ALA A 271 -4.82 1.18 12.24
N TRP A 272 -5.34 2.16 12.99
CA TRP A 272 -4.58 2.91 13.99
C TRP A 272 -4.05 2.03 15.12
N ASP A 273 -4.88 1.11 15.62
CA ASP A 273 -4.41 0.11 16.60
C ASP A 273 -3.30 -0.78 16.01
N GLY A 274 -3.40 -1.14 14.72
CA GLY A 274 -2.36 -1.87 14.00
C GLY A 274 -1.06 -1.08 13.82
N ILE A 275 -1.14 0.22 13.53
CA ILE A 275 0.03 1.13 13.49
C ILE A 275 0.74 1.12 14.85
N PHE A 276 -0.03 1.26 15.93
CA PHE A 276 0.50 1.21 17.28
C PHE A 276 1.09 -0.17 17.61
N ALA A 277 0.45 -1.26 17.20
CA ALA A 277 0.99 -2.61 17.36
C ALA A 277 2.37 -2.75 16.69
N VAL A 278 2.51 -2.25 15.45
CA VAL A 278 3.77 -2.28 14.71
C VAL A 278 4.85 -1.46 15.41
N ARG A 279 4.51 -0.25 15.88
CA ARG A 279 5.48 0.59 16.61
C ARG A 279 5.84 0.01 17.98
N CYS A 280 4.88 -0.55 18.69
CA CYS A 280 5.03 -1.22 19.97
C CYS A 280 5.96 -2.43 19.85
N TRP A 281 5.70 -3.32 18.89
CA TRP A 281 6.60 -4.45 18.62
C TRP A 281 8.03 -3.96 18.34
N ARG A 282 8.18 -2.93 17.51
CA ARG A 282 9.50 -2.42 17.16
C ARG A 282 10.23 -1.80 18.35
N ASP A 283 9.50 -1.25 19.31
CA ASP A 283 10.02 -0.73 20.57
C ASP A 283 10.59 -1.85 21.46
N LEU A 284 9.81 -2.93 21.58
CA LEU A 284 10.16 -4.09 22.41
C LEU A 284 11.34 -4.87 21.85
N ASP A 285 11.56 -4.78 20.54
CA ASP A 285 12.61 -5.49 19.80
C ASP A 285 13.40 -4.48 18.98
N ASP A 286 14.32 -3.75 19.62
CA ASP A 286 15.02 -2.58 19.10
C ASP A 286 16.31 -2.89 18.31
N ALA A 287 16.66 -4.17 18.15
CA ALA A 287 17.86 -4.58 17.42
C ALA A 287 17.86 -4.11 15.96
N ASP A 288 19.03 -3.92 15.34
CA ASP A 288 19.14 -3.47 13.92
C ASP A 288 18.28 -4.32 12.97
N THR A 289 18.27 -5.63 13.19
CA THR A 289 17.30 -6.56 12.61
C THR A 289 16.49 -7.17 13.75
N ALA A 290 15.19 -6.93 13.73
CA ALA A 290 14.25 -7.42 14.71
C ALA A 290 14.13 -8.97 14.66
N THR A 291 13.99 -9.59 15.82
CA THR A 291 14.03 -11.06 16.02
C THR A 291 12.77 -11.65 16.69
N MET A 292 11.91 -10.83 17.27
CA MET A 292 10.61 -11.20 17.84
C MET A 292 9.56 -11.36 16.73
N LEU A 293 9.81 -12.30 15.81
CA LEU A 293 9.02 -12.44 14.58
C LEU A 293 7.56 -12.84 14.85
N ASP A 294 7.29 -13.58 15.92
CA ASP A 294 5.90 -13.93 16.27
C ASP A 294 5.07 -12.71 16.71
N LEU A 295 5.69 -11.73 17.37
CA LEU A 295 4.99 -10.50 17.79
C LEU A 295 4.86 -9.53 16.61
N ARG A 296 5.91 -9.46 15.79
CA ARG A 296 5.90 -8.76 14.50
C ARG A 296 4.74 -9.19 13.61
N ASP A 297 4.60 -10.50 13.41
CA ASP A 297 3.63 -11.05 12.47
C ASP A 297 2.21 -10.80 12.95
N ARG A 298 2.00 -10.82 14.28
CA ARG A 298 0.74 -10.39 14.91
C ARG A 298 0.43 -8.91 14.65
N ALA A 299 1.38 -8.01 14.93
CA ALA A 299 1.22 -6.57 14.65
C ALA A 299 0.88 -6.29 13.18
N ARG A 300 1.63 -6.92 12.25
CA ARG A 300 1.42 -6.76 10.81
C ARG A 300 0.07 -7.31 10.36
N ALA A 301 -0.33 -8.48 10.85
CA ALA A 301 -1.60 -9.06 10.51
C ALA A 301 -2.78 -8.20 10.99
N GLN A 302 -2.69 -7.63 12.20
CA GLN A 302 -3.69 -6.68 12.70
C GLN A 302 -3.79 -5.45 11.78
N HIS A 303 -2.65 -4.85 11.44
CA HIS A 303 -2.63 -3.68 10.58
C HIS A 303 -3.16 -3.97 9.17
N ASP A 304 -2.68 -5.05 8.52
CA ASP A 304 -3.10 -5.42 7.16
C ASP A 304 -4.61 -5.73 7.10
N ARG A 305 -5.14 -6.53 8.03
CA ARG A 305 -6.58 -6.87 8.04
C ARG A 305 -7.45 -5.62 8.10
N ALA A 306 -7.09 -4.66 8.95
CA ALA A 306 -7.86 -3.43 9.10
C ALA A 306 -7.78 -2.55 7.85
N VAL A 307 -6.57 -2.36 7.28
CA VAL A 307 -6.39 -1.56 6.08
C VAL A 307 -7.06 -2.21 4.86
N LEU A 308 -6.90 -3.53 4.66
CA LEU A 308 -7.56 -4.27 3.58
C LEU A 308 -9.08 -4.18 3.68
N THR A 309 -9.63 -4.31 4.89
CA THR A 309 -11.07 -4.11 5.14
C THR A 309 -11.49 -2.70 4.77
N GLY A 310 -10.70 -1.68 5.14
CA GLY A 310 -10.92 -0.30 4.73
C GLY A 310 -10.96 -0.13 3.20
N VAL A 311 -9.98 -0.68 2.49
CA VAL A 311 -9.92 -0.65 1.01
C VAL A 311 -11.11 -1.37 0.39
N ALA A 312 -11.52 -2.52 0.93
CA ALA A 312 -12.70 -3.24 0.48
C ALA A 312 -13.98 -2.38 0.61
N ARG A 313 -14.13 -1.63 1.70
CA ARG A 313 -15.27 -0.71 1.92
C ARG A 313 -15.24 0.48 0.97
N ILE A 314 -14.06 0.99 0.59
CA ILE A 314 -13.94 2.03 -0.44
C ILE A 314 -14.45 1.51 -1.78
N VAL A 315 -14.03 0.29 -2.19
CA VAL A 315 -14.48 -0.34 -3.43
C VAL A 315 -15.99 -0.61 -3.40
N ALA A 316 -16.52 -1.13 -2.29
CA ALA A 316 -17.95 -1.38 -2.12
C ALA A 316 -18.76 -0.08 -2.21
N GLU A 317 -18.32 1.01 -1.58
CA GLU A 317 -19.03 2.29 -1.66
C GLU A 317 -18.99 2.87 -3.07
N ARG A 318 -17.85 2.78 -3.78
CA ARG A 318 -17.76 3.22 -5.17
C ARG A 318 -18.64 2.39 -6.11
N LEU A 319 -18.78 1.07 -5.88
CA LEU A 319 -19.76 0.24 -6.57
C LEU A 319 -21.20 0.70 -6.31
N ARG A 320 -21.53 1.11 -5.07
CA ARG A 320 -22.86 1.69 -4.78
C ARG A 320 -23.07 3.00 -5.52
N GLU A 321 -22.06 3.84 -5.62
CA GLU A 321 -22.13 5.07 -6.43
C GLU A 321 -22.34 4.78 -7.92
N VAL A 322 -21.74 3.71 -8.48
CA VAL A 322 -22.08 3.24 -9.84
C VAL A 322 -23.58 2.95 -9.96
N GLY A 323 -24.21 2.36 -8.94
CA GLY A 323 -25.66 2.09 -8.94
C GLY A 323 -26.56 3.31 -8.71
N ARG A 324 -26.02 4.41 -8.15
CA ARG A 324 -26.77 5.64 -7.81
C ARG A 324 -26.63 6.74 -8.85
N THR A 325 -25.55 6.73 -9.61
CA THR A 325 -25.20 7.76 -10.60
C THR A 325 -25.50 7.29 -12.03
N SER A 326 -25.30 8.16 -13.02
CA SER A 326 -25.49 7.83 -14.44
C SER A 326 -24.57 8.67 -15.32
N GLY A 327 -24.36 8.27 -16.57
CA GLY A 327 -23.51 9.01 -17.51
C GLY A 327 -22.04 9.00 -17.10
N ASP A 328 -21.34 10.11 -17.30
CA ASP A 328 -19.89 10.19 -17.09
C ASP A 328 -19.48 10.04 -15.61
N GLU A 329 -20.34 10.44 -14.67
CA GLU A 329 -20.14 10.22 -13.23
C GLU A 329 -20.18 8.72 -12.87
N GLN A 330 -21.09 7.96 -13.47
CA GLN A 330 -21.12 6.51 -13.29
C GLN A 330 -19.86 5.84 -13.87
N LEU A 331 -19.38 6.32 -15.03
CA LEU A 331 -18.16 5.82 -15.65
C LEU A 331 -16.90 6.17 -14.84
N TYR A 332 -16.88 7.33 -14.15
CA TYR A 332 -15.84 7.67 -13.19
C TYR A 332 -15.74 6.60 -12.10
N HIS A 333 -16.85 6.33 -11.40
CA HIS A 333 -16.85 5.36 -10.31
C HIS A 333 -16.52 3.95 -10.80
N TRP A 334 -16.97 3.58 -12.00
CA TRP A 334 -16.62 2.30 -12.60
C TRP A 334 -15.12 2.19 -12.89
N ALA A 335 -14.53 3.19 -13.53
CA ALA A 335 -13.10 3.20 -13.85
C ALA A 335 -12.22 3.18 -12.59
N PHE A 336 -12.65 3.87 -11.52
CA PHE A 336 -12.01 3.79 -10.20
C PHE A 336 -12.03 2.33 -9.68
N VAL A 337 -13.21 1.70 -9.69
CA VAL A 337 -13.41 0.35 -9.16
C VAL A 337 -12.65 -0.70 -9.99
N GLN A 338 -12.57 -0.52 -11.30
CA GLN A 338 -11.77 -1.40 -12.17
C GLN A 338 -10.29 -1.40 -11.79
N VAL A 339 -9.76 -0.29 -11.27
CA VAL A 339 -8.36 -0.22 -10.83
C VAL A 339 -8.23 -0.69 -9.38
N LEU A 340 -8.87 -0.01 -8.42
CA LEU A 340 -8.65 -0.32 -7.00
C LEU A 340 -9.24 -1.69 -6.61
N GLY A 341 -10.31 -2.13 -7.27
CA GLY A 341 -10.92 -3.44 -7.01
C GLY A 341 -9.98 -4.62 -7.28
N GLN A 342 -8.98 -4.46 -8.16
CA GLN A 342 -7.96 -5.48 -8.40
C GLN A 342 -7.07 -5.73 -7.18
N ALA A 343 -6.85 -4.70 -6.34
CA ALA A 343 -6.09 -4.84 -5.10
C ALA A 343 -6.72 -5.83 -4.10
N LEU A 344 -8.02 -6.10 -4.24
CA LEU A 344 -8.74 -7.04 -3.39
C LEU A 344 -8.53 -8.50 -3.80
N ASP A 345 -8.08 -8.80 -5.02
CA ASP A 345 -8.18 -10.15 -5.60
C ASP A 345 -7.54 -11.24 -4.72
N ARG A 346 -6.34 -11.00 -4.19
CA ARG A 346 -5.67 -11.92 -3.26
C ARG A 346 -6.51 -12.14 -2.00
N GLY A 347 -6.82 -11.05 -1.28
CA GLY A 347 -7.52 -11.12 -0.01
C GLY A 347 -8.94 -11.67 -0.15
N TYR A 348 -9.60 -11.40 -1.29
CA TYR A 348 -10.90 -11.93 -1.61
C TYR A 348 -10.78 -13.43 -1.93
N THR A 349 -9.84 -13.84 -2.78
CA THR A 349 -9.64 -15.25 -3.15
C THR A 349 -9.37 -16.14 -1.94
N GLU A 350 -8.62 -15.64 -0.96
CA GLU A 350 -8.33 -16.35 0.30
C GLU A 350 -9.59 -16.59 1.16
N ARG A 351 -10.57 -15.67 1.09
CA ARG A 351 -11.78 -15.69 1.93
C ARG A 351 -12.98 -16.32 1.21
N ASP A 352 -13.15 -15.97 -0.06
CA ASP A 352 -14.22 -16.41 -0.97
C ASP A 352 -13.72 -16.38 -2.42
N GLY A 353 -13.29 -17.55 -2.91
CA GLY A 353 -12.80 -17.71 -4.29
C GLY A 353 -13.88 -17.51 -5.36
N ASP A 354 -15.15 -17.80 -5.06
CA ASP A 354 -16.25 -17.60 -6.01
C ASP A 354 -16.58 -16.10 -6.11
N GLY A 355 -16.61 -15.40 -4.97
CA GLY A 355 -16.77 -13.94 -4.91
C GLY A 355 -15.64 -13.20 -5.64
N ALA A 356 -14.39 -13.63 -5.45
CA ALA A 356 -13.23 -13.07 -6.16
C ALA A 356 -13.31 -13.28 -7.67
N ALA A 357 -13.73 -14.46 -8.13
CA ALA A 357 -13.94 -14.73 -9.55
C ALA A 357 -15.07 -13.85 -10.13
N ALA A 358 -16.18 -13.70 -9.41
CA ALA A 358 -17.28 -12.84 -9.83
C ALA A 358 -16.87 -11.36 -9.92
N LEU A 359 -16.04 -10.87 -8.98
CA LEU A 359 -15.48 -9.53 -9.05
C LEU A 359 -14.58 -9.38 -10.29
N ARG A 360 -13.62 -10.29 -10.50
CA ARG A 360 -12.74 -10.25 -11.70
C ARG A 360 -13.52 -10.26 -13.01
N ASP A 361 -14.52 -11.13 -13.11
CA ASP A 361 -15.38 -11.21 -14.30
C ASP A 361 -16.11 -9.87 -14.52
N ALA A 362 -16.65 -9.26 -13.46
CA ALA A 362 -17.30 -7.96 -13.55
C ALA A 362 -16.33 -6.84 -13.96
N LEU A 363 -15.16 -6.75 -13.33
CA LEU A 363 -14.16 -5.70 -13.61
C LEU A 363 -13.57 -5.80 -15.02
N SER A 364 -13.67 -6.96 -15.67
CA SER A 364 -13.23 -7.14 -17.06
C SER A 364 -14.13 -6.44 -18.09
N ASN A 365 -15.33 -6.03 -17.71
CA ASN A 365 -16.25 -5.31 -18.60
C ASN A 365 -15.81 -3.85 -18.80
N GLU A 366 -15.85 -3.36 -20.04
CA GLU A 366 -15.49 -1.97 -20.37
C GLU A 366 -16.36 -0.93 -19.64
N ASP A 367 -17.62 -1.28 -19.35
CA ASP A 367 -18.59 -0.44 -18.67
C ASP A 367 -19.48 -1.28 -17.72
N PRO A 368 -20.25 -0.66 -16.80
CA PRO A 368 -21.01 -1.41 -15.80
C PRO A 368 -22.30 -2.06 -16.34
N SER A 369 -22.56 -2.02 -17.65
CA SER A 369 -23.77 -2.59 -18.24
C SER A 369 -23.84 -4.10 -18.03
N GLY A 370 -24.93 -4.55 -17.42
CA GLY A 370 -25.14 -5.98 -17.15
C GLY A 370 -24.43 -6.48 -15.89
N VAL A 371 -23.71 -5.61 -15.19
CA VAL A 371 -23.24 -5.85 -13.81
C VAL A 371 -24.34 -5.41 -12.85
N ASP A 372 -24.44 -6.07 -11.69
CA ASP A 372 -25.21 -5.57 -10.54
C ASP A 372 -24.23 -5.02 -9.50
N PRO A 373 -23.94 -3.71 -9.51
CA PRO A 373 -22.95 -3.12 -8.61
C PRO A 373 -23.35 -3.25 -7.14
N GLY A 374 -24.65 -3.23 -6.84
CA GLY A 374 -25.16 -3.39 -5.47
C GLY A 374 -24.88 -4.79 -4.94
N ALA A 375 -25.16 -5.82 -5.73
CA ALA A 375 -24.87 -7.20 -5.34
C ALA A 375 -23.37 -7.45 -5.16
N LEU A 376 -22.51 -6.87 -5.99
CA LEU A 376 -21.05 -6.95 -5.81
C LEU A 376 -20.58 -6.25 -4.54
N ALA A 377 -21.10 -5.04 -4.27
CA ALA A 377 -20.79 -4.31 -3.05
C ALA A 377 -21.21 -5.08 -1.79
N ASP A 378 -22.41 -5.68 -1.80
CA ASP A 378 -22.91 -6.47 -0.69
C ASP A 378 -22.10 -7.77 -0.50
N ALA A 379 -21.62 -8.39 -1.58
CA ALA A 379 -20.73 -9.56 -1.50
C ALA A 379 -19.35 -9.20 -0.91
N ILE A 380 -18.77 -8.07 -1.32
CA ILE A 380 -17.53 -7.55 -0.73
C ILE A 380 -17.75 -7.28 0.76
N ASP A 381 -18.81 -6.58 1.12
CA ASP A 381 -19.11 -6.24 2.51
C ASP A 381 -19.35 -7.46 3.41
N ALA A 382 -19.92 -8.53 2.86
CA ALA A 382 -20.11 -9.80 3.55
C ALA A 382 -18.82 -10.60 3.72
N THR A 383 -17.87 -10.44 2.79
CA THR A 383 -16.57 -11.15 2.83
C THR A 383 -15.55 -10.44 3.71
N PHE A 384 -15.56 -9.11 3.69
CA PHE A 384 -14.72 -8.23 4.50
C PHE A 384 -15.56 -7.61 5.63
N ASP A 385 -16.21 -8.46 6.39
CA ASP A 385 -17.15 -8.07 7.44
C ASP A 385 -16.46 -7.49 8.68
N CYS A 386 -15.25 -7.97 9.00
CA CYS A 386 -14.49 -7.55 10.19
C CYS A 386 -13.05 -7.11 9.89
N ALA A 387 -12.62 -6.06 10.61
CA ALA A 387 -11.29 -5.46 10.57
C ALA A 387 -10.36 -5.98 11.68
#